data_AF-A0A0F9J8E9-F1
#
_entry.id   AF-A0A0F9J8E9-F1
#
_cell.length_a   1.000
_cell.length_b   1.000
_cell.length_c   1.000
_cell.angle_alpha   90.00
_cell.angle_beta   90.00
_cell.angle_gamma   90.00
#
_symmetry.space_group_name_H-M   'P 1'
#
loop_
_entity.id
_entity.type
_entity.pdbx_description
1 polymer ?
#
loop_
_entity_poly.entity_id
_entity_poly.type
_entity_poly.pdbx_seq_one_letter_code
_entity_poly.pdbx_strand_id
1 'polypeptide(L)' 'MTPTPLRKDKPTEPRHYKTGEIEPLHLIESQKLDFIEGNIVKYVCRHRKSKDGLNDLLKAKWYIERLIFLREQGKVKA' A
#
# COMPACT_ATOMS: atom_id res chain seq x y z
N MET A 1 -12.79 34.46 -10.86
CA MET A 1 -12.85 32.98 -10.83
C MET A 1 -12.46 32.54 -9.43
N THR A 2 -13.42 32.20 -8.59
CA THR A 2 -13.17 31.73 -7.21
C THR A 2 -12.85 30.24 -7.23
N PRO A 3 -11.82 29.75 -6.52
CA PRO A 3 -11.55 28.32 -6.44
C PRO A 3 -12.68 27.64 -5.67
N THR A 4 -13.36 26.70 -6.34
CA THR A 4 -14.41 25.86 -5.74
C THR A 4 -13.82 25.08 -4.56
N PRO A 5 -14.43 25.11 -3.35
CA PRO A 5 -13.94 24.33 -2.23
C PRO A 5 -14.06 22.83 -2.54
N LEU A 6 -12.97 22.10 -2.33
CA LEU A 6 -12.91 20.64 -2.48
C LEU A 6 -13.95 20.00 -1.55
N ARG A 7 -15.02 19.48 -2.16
CA ARG A 7 -16.13 18.80 -1.49
C ARG A 7 -15.58 17.62 -0.67
N LYS A 8 -15.90 17.58 0.63
CA LYS A 8 -15.49 16.52 1.59
C LYS A 8 -16.24 15.18 1.40
N ASP A 9 -16.79 14.93 0.22
CA ASP A 9 -17.40 13.65 -0.10
C ASP A 9 -16.31 12.75 -0.68
N LYS A 10 -15.44 12.20 0.19
CA LYS A 10 -14.39 11.26 -0.21
C LYS A 10 -15.05 10.08 -0.95
N PRO A 11 -14.79 9.87 -2.26
CA PRO A 11 -15.42 8.78 -3.02
C PRO A 11 -14.86 7.38 -2.67
N THR A 12 -14.08 7.24 -1.60
CA THR A 12 -13.17 6.11 -1.40
C THR A 12 -13.34 5.37 -0.07
N GLU A 13 -14.42 5.62 0.68
CA GLU A 13 -14.74 4.83 1.87
C GLU A 13 -15.91 3.86 1.58
N PRO A 14 -15.71 2.76 0.81
CA PRO A 14 -16.67 1.68 0.87
C PRO A 14 -16.69 1.20 2.33
N ARG A 15 -17.85 1.31 3.01
CA ARG A 15 -18.10 0.93 4.41
C ARG A 15 -17.79 -0.54 4.74
N HIS A 16 -17.23 -1.29 3.81
CA HIS A 16 -17.06 -2.73 3.88
C HIS A 16 -15.60 -3.18 3.82
N TYR A 17 -14.66 -2.52 4.50
CA TYR A 17 -13.32 -3.11 4.75
C TYR A 17 -12.65 -2.75 6.09
N LYS A 18 -13.37 -2.27 7.11
CA LYS A 18 -12.80 -2.12 8.46
C LYS A 18 -12.58 -3.49 9.10
N THR A 19 -11.37 -4.01 9.01
CA THR A 19 -11.01 -5.28 9.65
C THR A 19 -9.57 -5.16 10.15
N GLY A 20 -9.42 -4.79 11.42
CA GLY A 20 -8.13 -4.56 12.07
C GLY A 20 -8.17 -3.31 12.95
N GLU A 21 -7.36 -3.27 13.99
CA GLU A 21 -7.23 -2.10 14.87
C GLU A 21 -6.56 -0.91 14.16
N ILE A 22 -5.78 -1.19 13.10
CA ILE A 22 -5.05 -0.19 12.33
C ILE A 22 -5.31 -0.42 10.84
N GLU A 23 -5.78 0.62 10.15
CA GLU A 23 -5.93 0.63 8.69
C GLU A 23 -4.54 0.62 8.03
N PRO A 24 -4.31 -0.21 6.98
CA PRO A 24 -3.01 -0.27 6.30
C PRO A 24 -2.51 1.10 5.82
N LEU A 25 -3.42 2.00 5.43
CA LEU A 25 -3.07 3.37 5.03
C LEU A 25 -2.44 4.16 6.19
N HIS A 26 -3.01 4.08 7.40
CA HIS A 26 -2.43 4.74 8.58
C HIS A 26 -1.06 4.15 8.95
N LEU A 27 -0.87 2.83 8.80
CA LEU A 27 0.43 2.21 9.03
C LEU A 27 1.47 2.75 8.04
N ILE A 28 1.13 2.83 6.76
CA ILE A 28 1.97 3.36 5.68
C ILE A 28 2.36 4.83 5.95
N GLU A 29 1.38 5.66 6.33
CA GLU A 29 1.61 7.08 6.65
C GLU A 29 2.47 7.23 7.91
N SER A 30 2.21 6.45 8.96
CA SER A 30 2.95 6.54 10.23
C SER A 30 4.43 6.19 10.09
N GLN A 31 4.74 5.23 9.23
CA GLN A 31 6.10 4.75 8.98
C GLN A 31 6.76 5.47 7.80
N LYS A 32 6.08 6.44 7.16
CA LYS A 32 6.54 7.16 5.96
C LYS A 32 7.02 6.20 4.86
N LEU A 33 6.30 5.10 4.66
CA LEU A 33 6.67 4.09 3.67
C LEU A 33 6.50 4.65 2.26
N ASP A 34 7.47 4.37 1.41
CA ASP A 34 7.39 4.71 0.00
C ASP A 34 6.37 3.83 -0.74
N PHE A 35 6.01 4.20 -1.96
CA PHE A 35 5.00 3.51 -2.76
C PHE A 35 5.20 1.97 -2.83
N ILE A 36 6.44 1.52 -2.97
CA ILE A 36 6.77 0.08 -3.05
C ILE A 36 6.51 -0.60 -1.69
N GLU A 37 7.02 -0.03 -0.61
CA GLU A 37 6.88 -0.55 0.75
C GLU A 37 5.42 -0.57 1.19
N GLY A 38 4.67 0.49 0.86
CA GLY A 38 3.24 0.55 1.14
C GLY A 38 2.42 -0.50 0.39
N ASN A 39 2.79 -0.83 -0.86
CA ASN A 39 2.14 -1.93 -1.58
C ASN A 39 2.43 -3.30 -0.95
N ILE A 40 3.66 -3.53 -0.48
CA ILE A 40 4.01 -4.78 0.25
C ILE A 40 3.08 -4.94 1.45
N VAL A 41 3.02 -3.92 2.33
CA VAL A 41 2.16 -3.94 3.52
C VAL A 41 0.70 -4.13 3.15
N LYS A 42 0.19 -3.38 2.16
CA LYS A 42 -1.19 -3.49 1.69
C LYS A 42 -1.56 -4.92 1.29
N TYR A 43 -0.76 -5.59 0.47
CA TYR A 43 -1.07 -6.94 -0.01
C TYR A 43 -0.89 -7.99 1.10
N VAL A 44 0.12 -7.85 1.96
CA VAL A 44 0.32 -8.71 3.13
C VAL A 44 -0.82 -8.56 4.15
N CYS A 45 -1.40 -7.38 4.34
CA CYS A 45 -2.56 -7.23 5.21
C CYS A 45 -3.86 -7.71 4.55
N ARG A 46 -3.97 -7.60 3.22
CA ARG A 46 -5.21 -7.91 2.48
C ARG A 46 -5.41 -9.39 2.19
N HIS A 47 -4.34 -10.18 2.01
CA HIS A 47 -4.44 -11.57 1.55
C HIS A 47 -5.37 -12.44 2.41
N ARG A 48 -5.43 -12.22 3.73
CA ARG A 48 -6.27 -12.98 4.67
C ARG A 48 -7.78 -12.81 4.44
N LYS A 49 -8.18 -11.77 3.70
CA LYS A 49 -9.58 -11.38 3.48
C LYS A 49 -10.00 -11.45 2.02
N SER A 50 -9.03 -11.56 1.11
CA SER A 50 -9.29 -11.65 -0.31
C SER A 50 -9.68 -13.09 -0.67
N LYS A 51 -10.69 -13.25 -1.54
CA LYS A 51 -10.99 -14.54 -2.16
C LYS A 51 -9.80 -15.08 -2.96
N ASP A 52 -8.92 -14.20 -3.40
CA ASP A 52 -7.69 -14.49 -4.13
C ASP A 52 -6.47 -14.03 -3.31
N GLY A 53 -6.34 -14.57 -2.09
CA GLY A 53 -5.25 -14.23 -1.18
C GLY A 53 -3.88 -14.63 -1.72
N LEU A 54 -3.79 -15.70 -2.51
CA LEU A 54 -2.53 -16.14 -3.11
C LEU A 54 -1.98 -15.10 -4.08
N ASN A 55 -2.81 -14.52 -4.95
CA ASN A 55 -2.40 -13.47 -5.87
C ASN A 55 -1.94 -12.19 -5.14
N ASP A 56 -2.54 -11.87 -3.99
CA ASP A 56 -2.03 -10.79 -3.14
C ASP A 56 -0.62 -11.11 -2.62
N LEU A 57 -0.35 -12.34 -2.17
CA LEU A 57 1.00 -12.75 -1.76
C LEU A 57 2.00 -12.72 -2.93
N LEU A 58 1.59 -13.12 -4.14
CA LEU A 58 2.43 -13.04 -5.34
C LEU A 58 2.75 -11.58 -5.70
N LYS A 59 1.79 -10.66 -5.58
CA LYS A 59 2.03 -9.22 -5.74
C LYS A 59 3.00 -8.70 -4.69
N ALA A 60 2.81 -9.08 -3.42
CA ALA A 60 3.72 -8.69 -2.35
C ALA A 60 5.16 -9.16 -2.63
N LYS A 61 5.32 -10.42 -3.08
CA LYS A 61 6.62 -10.98 -3.49
C LYS A 61 7.26 -10.14 -4.61
N TRP A 62 6.52 -9.81 -5.65
CA TRP A 62 7.02 -8.99 -6.76
C TRP A 62 7.51 -7.61 -6.28
N TYR A 63 6.78 -6.95 -5.39
CA TYR A 63 7.21 -5.66 -4.84
C TYR A 63 8.46 -5.79 -3.95
N ILE A 64 8.59 -6.88 -3.19
CA ILE A 64 9.80 -7.18 -2.40
C ILE A 64 11.00 -7.38 -3.34
N GLU A 65 10.86 -8.18 -4.38
CA GLU A 65 11.92 -8.40 -5.39
C GLU A 65 12.32 -7.08 -6.05
N ARG A 66 11.35 -6.23 -6.39
CA ARG A 66 11.61 -4.89 -6.94
C ARG A 66 12.36 -4.00 -5.95
N LEU A 67 11.99 -4.03 -4.66
CA LEU A 67 12.68 -3.27 -3.61
C LEU A 67 14.14 -3.72 -3.45
N ILE A 68 14.37 -5.04 -3.42
CA ILE A 68 15.72 -5.62 -3.36
C ILE A 68 16.54 -5.15 -4.55
N PHE A 69 16.02 -5.28 -5.77
CA PHE A 69 16.70 -4.86 -6.99
C PHE A 69 17.12 -3.38 -6.94
N LEU A 70 16.22 -2.48 -6.49
CA LEU A 70 16.54 -1.06 -6.37
C LEU A 70 17.64 -0.80 -5.32
N ARG A 71 17.60 -1.52 -4.19
CA ARG A 71 18.62 -1.42 -3.13
C ARG A 71 19.97 -1.97 -3.58
N GLU A 72 19.99 -3.01 -4.42
CA GLU A 72 21.21 -3.55 -5.01
C GLU A 72 21.79 -2.61 -6.07
N GLN A 73 20.97 -2.07 -6.98
CA GLN A 73 21.44 -1.10 -7.98
C GLN A 73 21.98 0.19 -7.35
N GLY A 74 21.41 0.61 -6.21
CA GLY A 74 21.95 1.72 -5.42
C GLY A 74 23.35 1.48 -4.86
N LYS A 75 23.79 0.21 -4.73
CA LYS A 75 25.15 -0.16 -4.31
C LYS A 75 26.15 -0.25 -5.46
N VAL A 76 25.69 -0.32 -6.72
CA VAL A 76 26.54 -0.46 -7.92
C VAL A 76 26.97 0.90 -8.49
N LYS A 77 26.37 2.00 -8.00
CA LYS A 77 26.71 3.38 -8.41
C LYS A 77 27.53 4.17 -7.36
N ALA A 78 28.19 3.48 -6.43
CA ALA A 78 29.09 4.09 -5.45
C ALA A 78 30.54 3.71 -5.78
#